data_AF-A0A355BEN6-F1
#
_entry.id   AF-A0A355BEN6-F1
#
_cell.length_a   1.000
_cell.length_b   1.000
_cell.length_c   1.000
_cell.angle_alpha   90.00
_cell.angle_beta   90.00
_cell.angle_gamma   90.00
#
_symmetry.space_group_name_H-M   'P 1'
#
loop_
_entity.id
_entity.type
_entity.pdbx_description
1 polymer ?
#
loop_
_entity_poly.entity_id
_entity_poly.type
_entity_poly.pdbx_seq_one_letter_code
_entity_poly.pdbx_strand_id
1 'polypeptide(L)'
;WLPDWLCDYLLVNGCPVDPLLPLQQAAELNVASRYTDLLLARYAALDWEKLPFALLEQMLNISLEASEIYTPEDRAIIAEVVLRALAGIDAIWKQQDGRGILARFRPHRARAVKRLPFTNALFARSTRLIYFASYYPYSEQPSFVAMLLGLVKQAENLLRAKRGYRGRVRGASLVGGLPALIEQSFRQAQPKPRIEIDAAKVALLTRQSDEVRDLLLTETEDAEDARRLVSNANCDEKLLHPETLSRPIEADISPYQQLAACLGEQELLALATLLRPQGWDELVQHCQQQAIMPELLLDNINACALESIGDLLIDTTAAQPEIVEEYLPNVETMLNELGREVKLDDDYHTKTHI
;
A
#
# COMPACT_ATOMS: atom_id res chain seq x y z
N TRP A 1 -20.40 -28.67 -8.19
CA TRP A 1 -21.70 -29.38 -8.24
C TRP A 1 -22.00 -30.17 -6.98
N LEU A 2 -21.07 -30.97 -6.43
CA LEU A 2 -21.32 -31.75 -5.21
C LEU A 2 -21.83 -30.92 -4.02
N PRO A 3 -21.25 -29.75 -3.67
CA PRO A 3 -21.77 -28.93 -2.55
C PRO A 3 -23.23 -28.52 -2.76
N ASP A 4 -23.59 -28.15 -4.00
CA ASP A 4 -24.97 -27.79 -4.35
C ASP A 4 -25.94 -28.97 -4.18
N TRP A 5 -25.53 -30.16 -4.61
CA TRP A 5 -26.34 -31.37 -4.46
C TRP A 5 -26.53 -31.78 -3.00
N LEU A 6 -25.51 -31.57 -2.15
CA LEU A 6 -25.65 -31.79 -0.71
C LEU A 6 -26.68 -30.82 -0.11
N CYS A 7 -26.61 -29.54 -0.47
CA CYS A 7 -27.62 -28.56 -0.06
C CYS A 7 -29.04 -28.94 -0.51
N ASP A 8 -29.17 -29.35 -1.78
CA ASP A 8 -30.46 -29.78 -2.34
C ASP A 8 -30.98 -31.03 -1.62
N TYR A 9 -30.11 -31.98 -1.28
CA TYR A 9 -30.45 -33.16 -0.51
C TYR A 9 -30.97 -32.78 0.89
N LEU A 10 -30.29 -31.88 1.60
CA LEU A 10 -30.73 -31.41 2.92
C LEU A 10 -32.11 -30.75 2.86
N LEU A 11 -32.36 -29.91 1.85
CA LEU A 11 -33.64 -29.21 1.68
C LEU A 11 -34.78 -30.14 1.27
N VAL A 12 -34.55 -31.02 0.29
CA VAL A 12 -35.58 -31.92 -0.24
C VAL A 12 -36.00 -32.96 0.80
N ASN A 13 -35.07 -33.43 1.63
CA ASN A 13 -35.36 -34.43 2.66
C ASN A 13 -35.70 -33.81 4.03
N GLY A 14 -35.67 -32.48 4.17
CA GLY A 14 -35.99 -31.80 5.44
C GLY A 14 -35.05 -32.17 6.59
N CYS A 15 -33.76 -32.36 6.29
CA CYS A 15 -32.77 -32.73 7.30
C CYS A 15 -32.63 -31.63 8.37
N PRO A 16 -32.38 -31.98 9.66
CA PRO A 16 -32.24 -31.01 10.75
C PRO A 16 -30.83 -30.35 10.77
N VAL A 17 -30.25 -30.13 9.59
CA VAL A 17 -28.92 -29.53 9.41
C VAL A 17 -29.10 -28.29 8.56
N ASP A 18 -28.33 -27.26 8.86
CA ASP A 18 -28.33 -26.01 8.10
C ASP A 18 -28.03 -26.28 6.61
N PRO A 19 -28.97 -25.95 5.70
CA PRO A 19 -28.80 -26.15 4.26
C PRO A 19 -27.57 -25.46 3.66
N LEU A 20 -27.04 -24.42 4.29
CA LEU A 20 -25.89 -23.68 3.78
C LEU A 20 -24.54 -24.25 4.23
N LEU A 21 -24.53 -25.18 5.19
CA LEU A 21 -23.32 -25.77 5.75
C LEU A 21 -22.40 -26.41 4.68
N PRO A 22 -22.90 -27.19 3.70
CA PRO A 22 -22.02 -27.77 2.68
C PRO A 22 -21.31 -26.71 1.82
N LEU A 23 -21.97 -25.57 1.54
CA LEU A 23 -21.34 -24.47 0.81
C LEU A 23 -20.29 -23.76 1.65
N GLN A 24 -20.52 -23.61 2.96
CA GLN A 24 -19.53 -23.05 3.87
C GLN A 24 -18.26 -23.91 3.92
N GLN A 25 -18.41 -25.22 4.14
CA GLN A 25 -17.29 -26.16 4.17
C GLN A 25 -16.52 -26.19 2.84
N ALA A 26 -17.25 -26.12 1.71
CA ALA A 26 -16.61 -26.01 0.41
C ALA A 26 -15.80 -24.71 0.26
N ALA A 27 -16.31 -23.58 0.76
CA ALA A 27 -15.60 -22.31 0.73
C ALA A 27 -14.35 -22.30 1.62
N GLU A 28 -14.37 -22.96 2.78
CA GLU A 28 -13.20 -23.15 3.65
C GLU A 28 -12.09 -23.96 2.96
N LEU A 29 -12.46 -24.83 2.01
CA LEU A 29 -11.55 -25.57 1.15
C LEU A 29 -11.18 -24.80 -0.15
N ASN A 30 -11.48 -23.50 -0.21
CA ASN A 30 -11.28 -22.64 -1.38
C ASN A 30 -11.99 -23.12 -2.67
N VAL A 31 -13.08 -23.87 -2.54
CA VAL A 31 -13.89 -24.29 -3.69
C VAL A 31 -14.80 -23.14 -4.12
N ALA A 32 -14.76 -22.80 -5.40
CA ALA A 32 -15.58 -21.74 -5.95
C ALA A 32 -17.08 -21.98 -5.78
N SER A 33 -17.78 -20.94 -5.33
CA SER A 33 -19.22 -20.97 -5.10
C SER A 33 -19.93 -20.01 -6.04
N ARG A 34 -21.09 -20.44 -6.55
CA ARG A 34 -21.98 -19.56 -7.32
C ARG A 34 -22.77 -18.59 -6.44
N TYR A 35 -22.70 -18.76 -5.12
CA TYR A 35 -23.49 -18.03 -4.14
C TYR A 35 -22.58 -17.23 -3.20
N THR A 36 -21.65 -16.46 -3.77
CA THR A 36 -20.67 -15.64 -3.03
C THR A 36 -21.36 -14.66 -2.07
N ASP A 37 -22.35 -13.90 -2.53
CA ASP A 37 -23.08 -12.93 -1.71
C ASP A 37 -23.86 -13.57 -0.54
N LEU A 38 -24.38 -14.77 -0.76
CA LEU A 38 -25.09 -15.52 0.26
C LEU A 38 -24.13 -16.02 1.34
N LEU A 39 -22.97 -16.52 0.94
CA LEU A 39 -21.91 -16.93 1.85
C LEU A 39 -21.31 -15.73 2.59
N LEU A 40 -21.14 -14.59 1.93
CA LEU A 40 -20.69 -13.34 2.55
C LEU A 40 -21.59 -12.95 3.72
N ALA A 41 -22.91 -12.94 3.51
CA ALA A 41 -23.88 -12.60 4.56
C ALA A 41 -23.80 -13.57 5.75
N ARG A 42 -23.50 -14.85 5.49
CA ARG A 42 -23.30 -15.86 6.53
C ARG A 42 -22.03 -15.60 7.35
N TYR A 43 -20.90 -15.36 6.68
CA TYR A 43 -19.63 -15.09 7.36
C TYR A 43 -19.65 -13.78 8.14
N ALA A 44 -20.28 -12.73 7.61
CA ALA A 44 -20.43 -11.47 8.33
C ALA A 44 -21.25 -11.58 9.62
N ALA A 45 -22.14 -12.57 9.72
CA ALA A 45 -22.88 -12.87 10.95
C ALA A 45 -22.03 -13.66 11.96
N LEU A 46 -21.01 -14.39 11.49
CA LEU A 46 -20.09 -15.17 12.31
C LEU A 46 -18.89 -14.33 12.74
N ASP A 47 -18.02 -14.00 11.79
CA ASP A 47 -16.80 -13.21 11.95
C ASP A 47 -16.19 -12.92 10.57
N TRP A 48 -15.67 -11.70 10.36
CA TRP A 48 -14.94 -11.33 9.14
C TRP A 48 -13.58 -12.01 9.05
N GLU A 49 -12.93 -12.31 10.18
CA GLU A 49 -11.61 -12.97 10.18
C GLU A 49 -11.69 -14.42 9.71
N LYS A 50 -12.87 -15.06 9.80
CA LYS A 50 -13.10 -16.43 9.35
C LYS A 50 -13.49 -16.53 7.89
N LEU A 51 -13.65 -15.40 7.19
CA LEU A 51 -14.02 -15.36 5.79
C LEU A 51 -12.88 -15.91 4.93
N PRO A 52 -13.10 -16.97 4.11
CA PRO A 52 -12.11 -17.42 3.15
C PRO A 52 -11.82 -16.31 2.14
N PHE A 53 -10.55 -15.90 2.01
CA PHE A 53 -10.17 -14.81 1.12
C PHE A 53 -10.52 -15.08 -0.36
N ALA A 54 -10.52 -16.36 -0.77
CA ALA A 54 -10.96 -16.80 -2.10
C ALA A 54 -12.40 -16.35 -2.45
N LEU A 55 -13.26 -16.13 -1.45
CA LEU A 55 -14.60 -15.57 -1.67
C LEU A 55 -14.53 -14.11 -2.10
N LEU A 56 -13.66 -13.31 -1.48
CA LEU A 56 -13.44 -11.92 -1.88
C LEU A 56 -12.80 -11.85 -3.27
N GLU A 57 -11.86 -12.73 -3.57
CA GLU A 57 -11.27 -12.83 -4.92
C GLU A 57 -12.32 -13.07 -6.00
N GLN A 58 -13.25 -14.01 -5.76
CA GLN A 58 -14.38 -14.28 -6.66
C GLN A 58 -15.33 -13.10 -6.80
N MET A 59 -15.61 -12.38 -5.71
CA MET A 59 -16.50 -11.21 -5.74
C MET A 59 -15.89 -10.03 -6.49
N LEU A 60 -14.58 -9.82 -6.35
CA LEU A 60 -13.85 -8.71 -6.96
C LEU A 60 -13.31 -9.04 -8.35
N ASN A 61 -13.41 -10.30 -8.78
CA ASN A 61 -12.80 -10.82 -10.00
C ASN A 61 -11.30 -10.51 -10.07
N ILE A 62 -10.62 -10.64 -8.93
CA ILE A 62 -9.17 -10.49 -8.81
C ILE A 62 -8.55 -11.86 -8.55
N SER A 63 -7.30 -12.03 -8.95
CA SER A 63 -6.51 -13.22 -8.60
C SER A 63 -5.14 -12.78 -8.12
N LEU A 64 -4.87 -12.96 -6.83
CA LEU A 64 -3.51 -12.81 -6.31
C LEU A 64 -2.62 -13.96 -6.82
N GLU A 65 -3.21 -15.12 -7.11
CA GLU A 65 -2.49 -16.28 -7.63
C GLU A 65 -1.88 -16.06 -9.02
N ALA A 66 -2.60 -15.34 -9.89
CA ALA A 66 -2.14 -15.02 -11.24
C ALA A 66 -0.93 -14.07 -11.27
N SER A 67 -0.64 -13.38 -10.18
CA SER A 67 0.51 -12.48 -10.10
C SER A 67 1.80 -13.26 -9.81
N GLU A 68 2.76 -13.20 -10.73
CA GLU A 68 4.11 -13.79 -10.55
C GLU A 68 4.97 -13.03 -9.53
N ILE A 69 4.51 -11.85 -9.12
CA ILE A 69 5.25 -10.94 -8.23
C ILE A 69 5.24 -11.43 -6.77
N TYR A 70 4.16 -12.09 -6.33
CA TYR A 70 3.95 -12.42 -4.93
C TYR A 70 4.21 -13.88 -4.59
N THR A 71 4.98 -14.09 -3.52
CA THR A 71 5.15 -15.39 -2.89
C THR A 71 3.85 -15.83 -2.19
N PRO A 72 3.64 -17.13 -1.92
CA PRO A 72 2.48 -17.59 -1.16
C PRO A 72 2.39 -16.97 0.24
N GLU A 73 3.53 -16.65 0.87
CA GLU A 73 3.56 -15.96 2.17
C GLU A 73 3.04 -14.54 2.07
N ASP A 74 3.45 -13.81 1.03
CA ASP A 74 3.00 -12.43 0.78
C ASP A 74 1.49 -12.37 0.53
N ARG A 75 0.95 -13.36 -0.20
CA ARG A 75 -0.50 -13.49 -0.44
C ARG A 75 -1.26 -13.75 0.87
N ALA A 76 -0.72 -14.59 1.75
CA ALA A 76 -1.31 -14.85 3.06
C ALA A 76 -1.32 -13.58 3.95
N ILE A 77 -0.25 -12.79 3.93
CA ILE A 77 -0.17 -11.51 4.65
C ILE A 77 -1.23 -10.53 4.12
N ILE A 78 -1.38 -10.39 2.80
CA ILE A 78 -2.41 -9.52 2.21
C ILE A 78 -3.81 -9.97 2.68
N ALA A 79 -4.09 -11.28 2.61
CA ALA A 79 -5.37 -11.82 3.04
C ALA A 79 -5.66 -11.53 4.52
N GLU A 80 -4.70 -11.83 5.42
CA GLU A 80 -4.85 -11.58 6.85
C GLU A 80 -5.10 -10.10 7.15
N VAL A 81 -4.34 -9.20 6.53
CA VAL A 81 -4.43 -7.76 6.76
C VAL A 81 -5.77 -7.21 6.29
N VAL A 82 -6.26 -7.65 5.13
CA VAL A 82 -7.56 -7.23 4.60
C VAL A 82 -8.70 -7.72 5.50
N LEU A 83 -8.68 -8.99 5.92
CA LEU A 83 -9.73 -9.56 6.76
C LEU A 83 -9.77 -8.92 8.16
N ARG A 84 -8.61 -8.68 8.77
CA ARG A 84 -8.51 -7.98 10.06
C ARG A 84 -8.96 -6.52 9.94
N ALA A 85 -8.59 -5.84 8.85
CA ALA A 85 -9.06 -4.48 8.59
C ALA A 85 -10.60 -4.44 8.46
N LEU A 86 -11.20 -5.40 7.75
CA LEU A 86 -12.65 -5.53 7.64
C LEU A 86 -13.33 -5.75 9.00
N ALA A 87 -12.78 -6.64 9.82
CA ALA A 87 -13.28 -6.88 11.18
C ALA A 87 -13.21 -5.60 12.03
N GLY A 88 -12.09 -4.87 11.97
CA GLY A 88 -11.91 -3.60 12.66
C GLY A 88 -12.89 -2.51 12.20
N ILE A 89 -13.08 -2.36 10.89
CA ILE A 89 -14.03 -1.39 10.30
C ILE A 89 -15.46 -1.72 10.75
N ASP A 90 -15.87 -2.98 10.68
CA ASP A 90 -17.21 -3.41 11.08
C ASP A 90 -17.45 -3.17 12.58
N ALA A 91 -16.45 -3.43 13.42
CA ALA A 91 -16.52 -3.16 14.85
C ALA A 91 -16.66 -1.66 15.16
N ILE A 92 -15.85 -0.80 14.52
CA ILE A 92 -15.89 0.65 14.72
C ILE A 92 -17.23 1.23 14.29
N TRP A 93 -17.75 0.83 13.12
CA TRP A 93 -19.03 1.33 12.63
C TRP A 93 -20.21 0.82 13.44
N LYS A 94 -20.16 -0.42 13.94
CA LYS A 94 -21.14 -0.93 14.92
C LYS A 94 -21.11 -0.14 16.22
N GLN A 95 -19.94 0.28 16.71
CA GLN A 95 -19.81 1.09 17.92
C GLN A 95 -20.31 2.53 17.73
N GLN A 96 -20.06 3.15 16.57
CA GLN A 96 -20.44 4.54 16.30
C GLN A 96 -21.92 4.69 15.95
N ASP A 97 -22.40 3.93 14.97
CA ASP A 97 -23.73 4.13 14.36
C ASP A 97 -24.69 2.96 14.61
N GLY A 98 -24.26 1.89 15.30
CA GLY A 98 -25.02 0.66 15.46
C GLY A 98 -25.20 -0.16 14.17
N ARG A 99 -24.63 0.30 13.05
CA ARG A 99 -24.75 -0.31 11.72
C ARG A 99 -23.38 -0.80 11.25
N GLY A 100 -23.25 -2.10 11.01
CA GLY A 100 -22.04 -2.68 10.42
C GLY A 100 -21.90 -2.43 8.91
N ILE A 101 -20.85 -2.99 8.32
CA ILE A 101 -20.49 -2.84 6.90
C ILE A 101 -21.67 -3.26 6.00
N LEU A 102 -22.19 -4.47 6.19
CA LEU A 102 -23.29 -4.98 5.35
C LEU A 102 -24.58 -4.17 5.50
N ALA A 103 -24.83 -3.59 6.67
CA ALA A 103 -26.00 -2.74 6.88
C ALA A 103 -25.87 -1.40 6.12
N ARG A 104 -24.66 -0.84 6.05
CA ARG A 104 -24.37 0.42 5.35
C ARG A 104 -24.41 0.27 3.84
N PHE A 105 -23.90 -0.85 3.32
CA PHE A 105 -23.85 -1.15 1.88
C PHE A 105 -25.03 -2.00 1.39
N ARG A 106 -26.12 -2.10 2.18
CA ARG A 106 -27.24 -2.98 1.89
C ARG A 106 -27.94 -2.58 0.58
N PRO A 107 -27.98 -3.47 -0.43
CA PRO A 107 -28.79 -3.25 -1.63
C PRO A 107 -30.28 -3.09 -1.29
N HIS A 108 -30.98 -2.28 -2.08
CA HIS A 108 -32.40 -1.99 -1.87
C HIS A 108 -33.33 -3.21 -2.03
N ARG A 109 -32.93 -4.22 -2.83
CA ARG A 109 -33.76 -5.39 -3.15
C ARG A 109 -33.04 -6.68 -2.79
N ALA A 110 -33.70 -7.50 -1.98
CA ALA A 110 -33.31 -8.90 -1.78
C ALA A 110 -33.71 -9.72 -3.00
N ARG A 111 -32.89 -10.72 -3.34
CA ARG A 111 -33.18 -11.72 -4.37
C ARG A 111 -33.41 -13.07 -3.71
N ALA A 112 -34.41 -13.80 -4.19
CA ALA A 112 -34.67 -15.18 -3.78
C ALA A 112 -34.05 -16.13 -4.81
N VAL A 113 -33.25 -17.08 -4.33
CA VAL A 113 -32.75 -18.18 -5.16
C VAL A 113 -33.82 -19.27 -5.19
N LYS A 114 -34.43 -19.47 -6.35
CA LYS A 114 -35.30 -20.61 -6.64
C LYS A 114 -34.64 -21.42 -7.75
N ARG A 115 -34.45 -22.72 -7.53
CA ARG A 115 -33.81 -23.62 -8.52
C ARG A 115 -34.44 -25.01 -8.50
N LEU A 116 -34.20 -25.78 -9.55
CA LEU A 116 -34.54 -27.20 -9.56
C LEU A 116 -33.49 -27.97 -8.72
N PRO A 117 -33.92 -28.91 -7.86
CA PRO A 117 -32.99 -29.70 -7.08
C PRO A 117 -32.15 -30.60 -8.00
N PHE A 118 -30.90 -30.83 -7.62
CA PHE A 118 -29.96 -31.70 -8.32
C PHE A 118 -29.75 -31.30 -9.79
N THR A 119 -29.51 -30.01 -10.03
CA THR A 119 -29.22 -29.51 -11.38
C THR A 119 -28.07 -30.32 -12.02
N ASN A 120 -28.25 -30.74 -13.26
CA ASN A 120 -27.35 -31.61 -14.04
C ASN A 120 -27.22 -33.06 -13.54
N ALA A 121 -28.14 -33.54 -12.71
CA ALA A 121 -28.27 -34.96 -12.37
C ALA A 121 -29.67 -35.49 -12.73
N LEU A 122 -29.74 -36.79 -13.06
CA LEU A 122 -31.03 -37.46 -13.26
C LEU A 122 -31.71 -37.63 -11.90
N PHE A 123 -32.72 -36.80 -11.64
CA PHE A 123 -33.51 -36.85 -10.41
C PHE A 123 -35.00 -36.98 -10.72
N ALA A 124 -35.57 -38.14 -10.42
CA ALA A 124 -36.93 -38.51 -10.83
C ALA A 124 -38.04 -38.00 -9.89
N ARG A 125 -37.72 -37.62 -8.65
CA ARG A 125 -38.73 -37.42 -7.58
C ARG A 125 -39.39 -36.05 -7.54
N SER A 126 -38.74 -34.98 -8.01
CA SER A 126 -39.34 -33.64 -7.99
C SER A 126 -38.80 -32.75 -9.10
N THR A 127 -39.70 -32.30 -9.97
CA THR A 127 -39.50 -31.21 -10.94
C THR A 127 -39.98 -29.86 -10.40
N ARG A 128 -40.29 -29.76 -9.10
CA ARG A 128 -40.70 -28.49 -8.49
C ARG A 128 -39.49 -27.67 -8.08
N LEU A 129 -39.58 -26.36 -8.30
CA LEU A 129 -38.58 -25.41 -7.82
C LEU A 129 -38.52 -25.46 -6.28
N ILE A 130 -37.32 -25.63 -5.75
CA ILE A 130 -37.03 -25.44 -4.34
C ILE A 130 -36.68 -23.97 -4.10
N TYR A 131 -37.17 -23.43 -2.98
CA TYR A 131 -36.65 -22.17 -2.46
C TYR A 131 -35.37 -22.48 -1.68
N PHE A 132 -34.25 -21.92 -2.13
CA PHE A 132 -32.96 -22.17 -1.51
C PHE A 132 -32.70 -21.17 -0.37
N ALA A 133 -32.69 -19.88 -0.68
CA ALA A 133 -32.49 -18.80 0.28
C ALA A 133 -32.78 -17.43 -0.35
N SER A 134 -32.89 -16.39 0.48
CA SER A 134 -32.83 -15.01 0.05
C SER A 134 -31.49 -14.39 0.39
N TYR A 135 -30.93 -13.59 -0.52
CA TYR A 135 -29.68 -12.86 -0.31
C TYR A 135 -29.77 -11.44 -0.88
N TYR A 136 -28.82 -10.61 -0.47
CA TYR A 136 -28.62 -9.27 -1.02
C TYR A 136 -27.40 -9.29 -1.96
N PRO A 137 -27.51 -8.81 -3.21
CA PRO A 137 -26.40 -8.83 -4.16
C PRO A 137 -25.39 -7.72 -3.85
N TYR A 138 -24.44 -7.98 -2.96
CA TYR A 138 -23.39 -7.01 -2.58
C TYR A 138 -22.31 -6.91 -3.67
N SER A 139 -22.03 -8.00 -4.39
CA SER A 139 -21.14 -8.05 -5.56
C SER A 139 -21.56 -7.07 -6.68
N GLU A 140 -22.85 -6.77 -6.78
CA GLU A 140 -23.39 -5.83 -7.78
C GLU A 140 -23.36 -4.37 -7.29
N GLN A 141 -23.00 -4.10 -6.03
CA GLN A 141 -22.92 -2.75 -5.50
C GLN A 141 -21.53 -2.14 -5.76
N PRO A 142 -21.42 -1.13 -6.65
CA PRO A 142 -20.13 -0.59 -7.05
C PRO A 142 -19.39 0.08 -5.89
N SER A 143 -20.10 0.70 -4.95
CA SER A 143 -19.51 1.34 -3.77
C SER A 143 -18.90 0.33 -2.80
N PHE A 144 -19.52 -0.84 -2.63
CA PHE A 144 -19.01 -1.91 -1.79
C PHE A 144 -17.79 -2.58 -2.42
N VAL A 145 -17.89 -2.91 -3.71
CA VAL A 145 -16.78 -3.49 -4.48
C VAL A 145 -15.59 -2.54 -4.53
N ALA A 146 -15.80 -1.24 -4.75
CA ALA A 146 -14.74 -0.24 -4.75
C ALA A 146 -14.04 -0.14 -3.39
N MET A 147 -14.79 -0.19 -2.28
CA MET A 147 -14.19 -0.19 -0.94
C MET A 147 -13.32 -1.43 -0.72
N LEU A 148 -13.87 -2.63 -0.97
CA LEU A 148 -13.12 -3.89 -0.84
C LEU A 148 -11.88 -3.91 -1.72
N LEU A 149 -12.00 -3.50 -2.98
CA LEU A 149 -10.87 -3.43 -3.90
C LEU A 149 -9.82 -2.41 -3.42
N GLY A 150 -10.25 -1.27 -2.89
CA GLY A 150 -9.36 -0.28 -2.29
C GLY A 150 -8.59 -0.84 -1.08
N LEU A 151 -9.25 -1.63 -0.21
CA LEU A 151 -8.60 -2.31 0.91
C LEU A 151 -7.51 -3.26 0.43
N VAL A 152 -7.81 -4.09 -0.58
CA VAL A 152 -6.84 -5.05 -1.14
C VAL A 152 -5.64 -4.31 -1.75
N LYS A 153 -5.88 -3.30 -2.59
CA LYS A 153 -4.82 -2.51 -3.23
C LYS A 153 -3.95 -1.77 -2.22
N GLN A 154 -4.54 -1.26 -1.14
CA GLN A 154 -3.79 -0.58 -0.09
C GLN A 154 -2.96 -1.56 0.72
N ALA A 155 -3.48 -2.74 1.05
CA ALA A 155 -2.71 -3.80 1.71
C ALA A 155 -1.53 -4.26 0.82
N GLU A 156 -1.76 -4.39 -0.49
CA GLU A 156 -0.73 -4.69 -1.48
C GLU A 156 0.34 -3.59 -1.54
N ASN A 157 -0.04 -2.31 -1.53
CA ASN A 157 0.90 -1.19 -1.49
C ASN A 157 1.77 -1.18 -0.22
N LEU A 158 1.19 -1.48 0.95
CA LEU A 158 1.95 -1.59 2.20
C LEU A 158 2.96 -2.75 2.16
N LEU A 159 2.55 -3.89 1.57
CA LEU A 159 3.44 -5.01 1.36
C LEU A 159 4.60 -4.62 0.41
N ARG A 160 4.29 -3.93 -0.70
CA ARG A 160 5.30 -3.45 -1.66
C ARG A 160 6.31 -2.51 -1.02
N ALA A 161 5.85 -1.56 -0.23
CA ALA A 161 6.72 -0.65 0.52
C ALA A 161 7.66 -1.42 1.47
N LYS A 162 7.15 -2.44 2.18
CA LYS A 162 7.96 -3.23 3.12
C LYS A 162 8.98 -4.12 2.41
N ARG A 163 8.59 -4.79 1.33
CA ARG A 163 9.45 -5.72 0.56
C ARG A 163 10.40 -4.99 -0.39
N GLY A 164 10.21 -3.69 -0.61
CA GLY A 164 11.00 -2.90 -1.55
C GLY A 164 10.65 -3.20 -3.02
N TYR A 165 9.43 -3.64 -3.31
CA TYR A 165 8.99 -3.82 -4.69
C TYR A 165 8.83 -2.45 -5.36
N ARG A 166 9.30 -2.33 -6.60
CA ARG A 166 9.19 -1.09 -7.38
C ARG A 166 7.75 -0.84 -7.83
N GLY A 167 7.28 0.39 -7.69
CA GLY A 167 5.99 0.86 -8.19
C GLY A 167 4.78 0.57 -7.27
N ARG A 168 3.80 1.46 -7.30
CA ARG A 168 2.56 1.39 -6.49
C ARG A 168 1.37 0.93 -7.32
N VAL A 169 0.47 0.18 -6.71
CA VAL A 169 -0.85 -0.16 -7.28
C VAL A 169 -1.70 1.10 -7.32
N ARG A 170 -2.12 1.51 -8.51
CA ARG A 170 -2.98 2.67 -8.72
C ARG A 170 -4.41 2.43 -8.21
N GLY A 171 -5.04 3.49 -7.70
CA GLY A 171 -6.45 3.47 -7.27
C GLY A 171 -6.70 2.81 -5.91
N ALA A 172 -5.75 2.90 -4.98
CA ALA A 172 -5.90 2.49 -3.58
C ALA A 172 -6.51 3.58 -2.67
N SER A 173 -6.99 4.69 -3.24
CA SER A 173 -7.52 5.81 -2.47
C SER A 173 -8.78 5.37 -1.72
N LEU A 174 -8.66 5.30 -0.39
CA LEU A 174 -9.74 4.99 0.53
C LEU A 174 -10.11 6.26 1.29
N VAL A 175 -11.41 6.50 1.42
CA VAL A 175 -11.92 7.72 2.08
C VAL A 175 -11.87 7.58 3.60
N GLY A 176 -11.44 8.65 4.28
CA GLY A 176 -11.55 8.80 5.74
C GLY A 176 -10.47 8.04 6.52
N GLY A 177 -10.82 7.48 7.68
CA GLY A 177 -9.90 6.80 8.60
C GLY A 177 -9.54 5.34 8.23
N LEU A 178 -10.00 4.86 7.07
CA LEU A 178 -9.75 3.47 6.62
C LEU A 178 -8.26 3.16 6.34
N PRO A 179 -7.44 4.06 5.75
CA PRO A 179 -6.02 3.79 5.53
C PRO A 179 -5.24 3.51 6.83
N ALA A 180 -5.53 4.26 7.89
CA ALA A 180 -4.87 4.10 9.18
C ALA A 180 -5.19 2.74 9.83
N LEU A 181 -6.42 2.25 9.65
CA LEU A 181 -6.83 0.94 10.16
C LEU A 181 -6.11 -0.20 9.46
N ILE A 182 -5.91 -0.10 8.14
CA ILE A 182 -5.15 -1.09 7.39
C ILE A 182 -3.69 -1.06 7.84
N GLU A 183 -3.10 0.12 8.00
CA GLU A 183 -1.72 0.23 8.46
C GLU A 183 -1.53 -0.38 9.85
N GLN A 184 -2.48 -0.14 10.77
CA GLN A 184 -2.50 -0.78 12.09
C GLN A 184 -2.61 -2.31 11.97
N SER A 185 -3.51 -2.80 11.11
CA SER A 185 -3.72 -4.23 10.86
C SER A 185 -2.46 -4.87 10.26
N PHE A 186 -1.77 -4.16 9.37
CA PHE A 186 -0.50 -4.55 8.78
C PHE A 186 0.60 -4.66 9.82
N ARG A 187 0.74 -3.69 10.73
CA ARG A 187 1.72 -3.76 11.83
C ARG A 187 1.49 -4.96 12.75
N GLN A 188 0.23 -5.32 12.99
CA GLN A 188 -0.15 -6.45 13.85
C GLN A 188 0.04 -7.82 13.19
N ALA A 189 -0.16 -7.91 11.88
CA ALA A 189 0.06 -9.13 11.11
C ALA A 189 1.55 -9.48 10.93
N GLN A 190 2.46 -8.55 11.21
CA GLN A 190 3.89 -8.87 11.18
C GLN A 190 4.29 -9.71 12.40
N PRO A 191 5.14 -10.73 12.21
CA PRO A 191 5.69 -11.46 13.33
C PRO A 191 6.45 -10.46 14.22
N LYS A 192 6.05 -10.35 15.50
CA LYS A 192 6.82 -9.60 16.50
C LYS A 192 8.26 -10.15 16.47
N PRO A 193 9.29 -9.31 16.31
CA PRO A 193 10.65 -9.79 16.34
C PRO A 193 10.86 -10.52 17.67
N ARG A 194 11.17 -11.82 17.59
CA ARG A 194 11.63 -12.57 18.77
C ARG A 194 12.99 -12.00 19.12
N ILE A 195 13.03 -11.21 20.18
CA ILE A 195 14.28 -10.76 20.77
C ILE A 195 14.85 -11.98 21.50
N GLU A 196 15.67 -12.77 20.78
CA GLU A 196 16.50 -13.78 21.41
C GLU A 196 17.65 -13.06 22.13
N ILE A 197 17.46 -12.87 23.43
CA ILE A 197 18.52 -12.35 24.29
C ILE A 197 19.56 -13.46 24.44
N ASP A 198 20.73 -13.27 23.85
CA ASP A 198 21.85 -14.19 24.03
C ASP A 198 22.30 -14.16 25.49
N ALA A 199 21.91 -15.19 26.24
CA ALA A 199 22.22 -15.34 27.66
C ALA A 199 23.73 -15.33 27.95
N ALA A 200 24.57 -15.75 26.99
CA ALA A 200 26.01 -15.73 27.14
C ALA A 200 26.56 -14.29 27.14
N LYS A 201 26.03 -13.43 26.25
CA LYS A 201 26.41 -12.02 26.15
C LYS A 201 25.94 -11.22 27.36
N VAL A 202 24.75 -11.51 27.89
CA VAL A 202 24.24 -10.88 29.12
C VAL A 202 25.09 -11.27 30.33
N ALA A 203 25.47 -12.55 30.46
CA ALA A 203 26.34 -12.99 31.55
C ALA A 203 27.73 -12.33 31.51
N LEU A 204 28.30 -12.16 30.32
CA LEU A 204 29.57 -11.47 30.12
C LEU A 204 29.47 -9.98 30.49
N LEU A 205 28.43 -9.28 30.02
CA LEU A 205 28.20 -7.87 30.37
C LEU A 205 27.95 -7.65 31.87
N THR A 206 27.29 -8.61 32.52
CA THR A 206 27.06 -8.58 33.99
C THR A 206 28.40 -8.72 34.73
N ARG A 207 29.25 -9.67 34.33
CA ARG A 207 30.59 -9.82 34.90
C ARG A 207 31.46 -8.58 34.72
N GLN A 208 31.47 -8.01 33.51
CA GLN A 208 32.22 -6.78 33.22
C GLN A 208 31.72 -5.60 34.06
N SER A 209 30.40 -5.52 34.32
CA SER A 209 29.83 -4.48 35.18
C SER A 209 30.19 -4.68 36.65
N ASP A 210 30.24 -5.93 37.12
CA ASP A 210 30.61 -6.27 38.49
C ASP A 210 32.11 -6.03 38.72
N GLU A 211 32.97 -6.34 37.75
CA GLU A 211 34.42 -6.05 37.80
C GLU A 211 34.70 -4.53 37.89
N VAL A 212 34.03 -3.72 37.08
CA VAL A 212 34.15 -2.25 37.14
C VAL A 212 33.61 -1.71 38.47
N ARG A 213 32.52 -2.27 38.98
CA ARG A 213 31.96 -1.88 40.28
C ARG A 213 32.92 -2.20 41.43
N ASP A 214 33.50 -3.39 41.42
CA ASP A 214 34.45 -3.82 42.46
C ASP A 214 35.72 -2.97 42.43
N LEU A 215 36.26 -2.67 41.24
CA LEU A 215 37.40 -1.77 41.07
C LEU A 215 37.11 -0.38 41.65
N LEU A 216 35.96 0.21 41.28
CA LEU A 216 35.53 1.52 41.78
C LEU A 216 35.27 1.54 43.29
N LEU A 217 34.87 0.41 43.89
CA LEU A 217 34.68 0.28 45.34
C LEU A 217 36.02 0.14 46.07
N THR A 218 37.00 -0.55 45.48
CA THR A 218 38.35 -0.72 46.07
C THR A 218 39.23 0.52 45.99
N GLU A 219 39.00 1.42 45.04
CA GLU A 219 39.76 2.68 44.89
C GLU A 219 39.22 3.83 45.77
N THR A 220 38.31 3.56 46.71
CA THR A 220 37.69 4.60 47.57
C THR A 220 38.54 5.04 48.77
N GLU A 221 39.75 4.50 48.98
CA GLU A 221 40.67 5.02 50.01
C GLU A 221 41.59 6.15 49.52
N ASP A 222 41.68 6.41 48.21
CA ASP A 222 42.52 7.50 47.62
C ASP A 222 41.69 8.60 46.90
N ALA A 223 40.42 8.74 47.25
CA ALA A 223 39.44 9.59 46.56
C ALA A 223 39.67 11.12 46.65
N GLU A 224 40.72 11.59 47.33
CA GLU A 224 41.03 13.03 47.44
C GLU A 224 41.99 13.57 46.37
N ASP A 225 42.80 12.74 45.72
CA ASP A 225 43.80 13.21 44.74
C ASP A 225 43.32 13.18 43.27
N ALA A 226 42.36 12.33 42.92
CA ALA A 226 41.87 12.23 41.54
C ALA A 226 41.01 13.42 41.07
N ARG A 227 40.44 14.21 41.99
CA ARG A 227 39.58 15.36 41.65
C ARG A 227 40.36 16.57 41.12
N ARG A 228 41.69 16.62 41.25
CA ARG A 228 42.51 17.76 40.78
C ARG A 228 43.04 17.62 39.35
N LEU A 229 42.98 16.44 38.74
CA LEU A 229 43.55 16.21 37.41
C LEU A 229 42.52 16.31 36.26
N VAL A 230 41.23 16.26 36.56
CA VAL A 230 40.16 16.27 35.53
C VAL A 230 39.77 17.70 35.10
N SER A 231 40.28 18.76 35.74
CA SER A 231 39.93 20.14 35.36
C SER A 231 40.77 20.73 34.22
N ASN A 232 41.77 20.00 33.70
CA ASN A 232 42.73 20.51 32.71
C ASN A 232 43.00 19.56 31.53
N ALA A 233 42.00 18.77 31.11
CA ALA A 233 42.07 18.02 29.85
C ALA A 233 40.97 18.52 28.91
N ASN A 234 41.36 19.48 28.07
CA ASN A 234 40.66 19.80 26.83
C ASN A 234 40.75 18.56 25.93
N CYS A 235 39.62 17.91 25.61
CA CYS A 235 39.60 16.75 24.72
C CYS A 235 38.45 16.89 23.73
N ASP A 236 38.84 17.06 22.46
CA ASP A 236 38.00 17.15 21.29
C ASP A 236 37.01 15.98 21.19
N GLU A 237 35.71 16.27 21.21
CA GLU A 237 34.66 15.31 20.85
C GLU A 237 34.62 15.14 19.32
N LYS A 238 35.53 14.31 18.82
CA LYS A 238 35.34 13.58 17.57
C LYS A 238 35.44 12.09 17.86
N LEU A 239 34.44 11.36 17.34
CA LEU A 239 34.38 9.90 17.12
C LEU A 239 33.70 9.09 18.25
N LEU A 240 32.41 8.75 18.06
CA LEU A 240 31.98 7.44 17.51
C LEU A 240 30.46 7.26 17.72
N HIS A 241 29.68 7.55 16.67
CA HIS A 241 28.33 7.01 16.51
C HIS A 241 28.42 5.56 16.02
N PRO A 242 27.55 4.65 16.49
CA PRO A 242 27.59 3.24 16.10
C PRO A 242 27.19 3.09 14.62
N GLU A 243 27.99 2.31 13.92
CA GLU A 243 27.92 1.99 12.49
C GLU A 243 26.55 1.42 12.09
N THR A 244 25.70 2.28 11.52
CA THR A 244 24.72 1.85 10.52
C THR A 244 25.50 1.42 9.28
N LEU A 245 25.29 0.16 8.88
CA LEU A 245 25.80 -0.43 7.64
C LEU A 245 25.26 0.35 6.43
N SER A 246 25.96 1.41 6.04
CA SER A 246 25.75 2.11 4.78
C SER A 246 26.43 1.33 3.67
N ARG A 247 25.64 1.01 2.63
CA ARG A 247 26.13 0.62 1.30
C ARG A 247 27.07 1.70 0.75
N PRO A 248 27.97 1.36 -0.20
CA PRO A 248 28.97 2.29 -0.68
C PRO A 248 28.34 3.54 -1.29
N ILE A 249 28.88 4.69 -0.90
CA ILE A 249 28.59 6.03 -1.39
C ILE A 249 29.04 6.10 -2.86
N GLU A 250 28.08 6.07 -3.78
CA GLU A 250 28.23 6.76 -5.07
C GLU A 250 27.79 8.21 -4.82
N ALA A 251 28.56 9.17 -5.34
CA ALA A 251 28.56 10.58 -4.94
C ALA A 251 27.16 11.20 -4.71
N ASP A 252 27.02 11.99 -3.63
CA ASP A 252 25.83 12.77 -3.25
C ASP A 252 25.45 13.80 -4.34
N ILE A 253 24.85 13.33 -5.44
CA ILE A 253 24.17 14.19 -6.41
C ILE A 253 22.70 14.21 -5.98
N SER A 254 22.14 15.40 -5.72
CA SER A 254 20.73 15.54 -5.37
C SER A 254 19.84 14.88 -6.46
N PRO A 255 18.75 14.17 -6.10
CA PRO A 255 17.86 13.55 -7.08
C PRO A 255 17.37 14.50 -8.18
N TYR A 256 17.20 15.79 -7.85
CA TYR A 256 16.81 16.84 -8.80
C TYR A 256 17.96 17.30 -9.70
N GLN A 257 19.21 17.19 -9.26
CA GLN A 257 20.39 17.42 -10.10
C GLN A 257 20.60 16.26 -11.08
N GLN A 258 20.31 15.02 -10.66
CA GLN A 258 20.30 13.87 -11.56
C GLN A 258 19.19 14.00 -12.62
N LEU A 259 17.98 14.43 -12.21
CA LEU A 259 16.89 14.74 -13.13
C LEU A 259 17.32 15.80 -14.16
N ALA A 260 17.88 16.91 -13.70
CA ALA A 260 18.34 17.99 -14.56
C ALA A 260 19.37 17.55 -15.61
N ALA A 261 20.28 16.64 -15.24
CA ALA A 261 21.27 16.09 -16.16
C ALA A 261 20.66 15.15 -17.22
N CYS A 262 19.51 14.54 -16.94
CA CYS A 262 18.81 13.63 -17.85
C CYS A 262 17.83 14.35 -18.79
N LEU A 263 17.41 15.57 -18.46
CA LEU A 263 16.46 16.35 -19.26
C LEU A 263 17.18 17.15 -20.35
N GLY A 264 16.63 17.13 -21.56
CA GLY A 264 17.09 17.97 -22.66
C GLY A 264 16.53 19.40 -22.61
N GLU A 265 16.97 20.25 -23.54
CA GLU A 265 16.54 21.65 -23.61
C GLU A 265 15.03 21.83 -23.82
N GLN A 266 14.40 20.93 -24.59
CA GLN A 266 12.95 21.00 -24.86
C GLN A 266 12.14 20.53 -23.65
N GLU A 267 12.64 19.55 -22.89
CA GLU A 267 12.02 19.04 -21.68
C GLU A 267 12.12 20.05 -20.51
N LEU A 268 13.25 20.74 -20.38
CA LEU A 268 13.41 21.84 -19.42
C LEU A 268 12.51 23.03 -19.76
N LEU A 269 12.39 23.36 -21.05
CA LEU A 269 11.47 24.41 -21.52
C LEU A 269 10.01 24.03 -21.23
N ALA A 270 9.63 22.76 -21.45
CA ALA A 270 8.31 22.24 -21.12
C ALA A 270 8.00 22.31 -19.62
N LEU A 271 8.95 21.97 -18.74
CA LEU A 271 8.78 22.15 -17.29
C LEU A 271 8.64 23.63 -16.90
N ALA A 272 9.41 24.52 -17.51
CA ALA A 272 9.35 25.95 -17.23
C ALA A 272 8.06 26.61 -17.74
N THR A 273 7.48 26.13 -18.84
CA THR A 273 6.18 26.62 -19.33
C THR A 273 5.03 26.10 -18.47
N LEU A 274 5.06 24.82 -18.04
CA LEU A 274 4.05 24.23 -17.17
C LEU A 274 3.94 24.87 -15.78
N LEU A 275 4.99 25.55 -15.31
CA LEU A 275 4.95 26.34 -14.06
C LEU A 275 4.15 27.65 -14.18
N ARG A 276 3.81 28.10 -15.39
CA ARG A 276 3.04 29.34 -15.61
C ARG A 276 1.54 29.05 -15.65
N PRO A 277 0.69 29.97 -15.16
CA PRO A 277 -0.74 29.86 -15.37
C PRO A 277 -1.04 29.90 -16.89
N GLN A 278 -1.73 28.87 -17.41
CA GLN A 278 -1.98 28.59 -18.85
C GLN A 278 -0.81 27.97 -19.63
N GLY A 279 0.20 27.42 -18.94
CA GLY A 279 1.41 26.84 -19.53
C GLY A 279 1.18 25.71 -20.54
N TRP A 280 0.08 24.96 -20.41
CA TRP A 280 -0.26 23.87 -21.33
C TRP A 280 -0.57 24.34 -22.75
N ASP A 281 -1.33 25.43 -22.90
CA ASP A 281 -1.72 25.93 -24.22
C ASP A 281 -0.50 26.50 -24.98
N GLU A 282 0.43 27.14 -24.25
CA GLU A 282 1.71 27.62 -24.80
C GLU A 282 2.61 26.45 -25.24
N LEU A 283 2.69 25.39 -24.42
CA LEU A 283 3.47 24.19 -24.73
C LEU A 283 2.94 23.48 -25.97
N VAL A 284 1.62 23.33 -26.11
CA VAL A 284 0.99 22.72 -27.29
C VAL A 284 1.29 23.53 -28.55
N GLN A 285 1.24 24.87 -28.49
CA GLN A 285 1.60 25.73 -29.63
C GLN A 285 3.08 25.60 -30.02
N HIS A 286 3.99 25.56 -29.05
CA HIS A 286 5.43 25.36 -29.28
C HIS A 286 5.72 23.99 -29.92
N CYS A 287 5.06 22.93 -29.43
CA CYS A 287 5.20 21.58 -29.96
C CYS A 287 4.67 21.46 -31.39
N GLN A 288 3.55 22.13 -31.71
CA GLN A 288 3.00 22.18 -33.08
C GLN A 288 3.97 22.83 -34.08
N GLN A 289 4.67 23.90 -33.68
CA GLN A 289 5.65 24.57 -34.54
C GLN A 289 6.88 23.70 -34.84
N GLN A 290 7.23 22.81 -33.91
CA GLN A 290 8.37 21.91 -34.03
C GLN A 290 7.99 20.50 -34.54
N ALA A 291 6.71 20.26 -34.85
CA ALA A 291 6.15 18.95 -35.20
C ALA A 291 6.44 17.84 -34.16
N ILE A 292 6.49 18.22 -32.88
CA ILE A 292 6.68 17.30 -31.74
C ILE A 292 5.31 17.04 -31.11
N MET A 293 5.06 15.80 -30.67
CA MET A 293 3.86 15.48 -29.90
C MET A 293 4.08 15.88 -28.43
N PRO A 294 3.25 16.76 -27.85
CA PRO A 294 3.45 17.24 -26.49
C PRO A 294 3.41 16.12 -25.45
N GLU A 295 2.58 15.08 -25.67
CA GLU A 295 2.49 13.92 -24.78
C GLU A 295 3.82 13.16 -24.69
N LEU A 296 4.57 13.09 -25.79
CA LEU A 296 5.88 12.42 -25.83
C LEU A 296 6.91 13.16 -24.98
N LEU A 297 6.87 14.49 -24.94
CA LEU A 297 7.74 15.29 -24.06
C LEU A 297 7.39 15.07 -22.60
N LEU A 298 6.11 15.03 -22.25
CA LEU A 298 5.69 14.76 -20.87
C LEU A 298 6.05 13.33 -20.44
N ASP A 299 5.89 12.35 -21.32
CA ASP A 299 6.28 10.96 -21.08
C ASP A 299 7.80 10.83 -20.87
N ASN A 300 8.61 11.56 -21.65
CA ASN A 300 10.07 11.60 -21.47
C ASN A 300 10.46 12.24 -20.13
N ILE A 301 9.87 13.38 -19.78
CA ILE A 301 10.12 14.03 -18.49
C ILE A 301 9.77 13.09 -17.34
N ASN A 302 8.63 12.42 -17.43
CA ASN A 302 8.17 11.46 -16.44
C ASN A 302 9.06 10.21 -16.38
N ALA A 303 9.62 9.75 -17.50
CA ALA A 303 10.60 8.67 -17.51
C ALA A 303 11.90 9.07 -16.79
N CYS A 304 12.45 10.25 -17.09
CA CYS A 304 13.63 10.79 -16.40
C CYS A 304 13.37 11.01 -14.90
N ALA A 305 12.17 11.45 -14.53
CA ALA A 305 11.74 11.60 -13.15
C ALA A 305 11.66 10.26 -12.41
N LEU A 306 11.17 9.23 -13.08
CA LEU A 306 11.11 7.89 -12.50
C LEU A 306 12.51 7.29 -12.26
N GLU A 307 13.49 7.63 -13.10
CA GLU A 307 14.86 7.16 -12.96
C GLU A 307 15.65 7.89 -11.86
N SER A 308 15.41 9.19 -11.68
CA SER A 308 16.16 10.05 -10.76
C SER A 308 15.47 10.27 -9.42
N ILE A 309 14.22 10.78 -9.45
CA ILE A 309 13.41 11.10 -8.26
C ILE A 309 12.63 9.86 -7.78
N GLY A 310 12.31 8.94 -8.70
CA GLY A 310 11.54 7.74 -8.40
C GLY A 310 10.02 7.96 -8.40
N ASP A 311 9.55 9.12 -8.86
CA ASP A 311 8.12 9.44 -9.01
C ASP A 311 7.84 10.19 -10.32
N LEU A 312 6.57 10.27 -10.72
CA LEU A 312 6.12 11.05 -11.87
C LEU A 312 5.98 12.52 -11.46
N LEU A 313 6.60 13.41 -12.23
CA LEU A 313 6.55 14.85 -11.95
C LEU A 313 5.28 15.51 -12.50
N ILE A 314 4.77 15.04 -13.63
CA ILE A 314 3.66 15.66 -14.37
C ILE A 314 2.46 14.71 -14.35
N ASP A 315 1.34 15.20 -13.85
CA ASP A 315 0.05 14.53 -13.92
C ASP A 315 -0.56 14.73 -15.33
N THR A 316 -0.44 13.71 -16.17
CA THR A 316 -1.02 13.68 -17.52
C THR A 316 -2.48 13.20 -17.53
N THR A 317 -3.09 12.94 -16.37
CA THR A 317 -4.47 12.42 -16.26
C THR A 317 -5.53 13.52 -16.18
N ALA A 318 -5.12 14.75 -15.84
CA ALA A 318 -5.95 15.93 -15.91
C ALA A 318 -6.15 16.41 -17.37
N ALA A 319 -7.23 17.13 -17.63
CA ALA A 319 -7.51 17.68 -18.98
C ALA A 319 -6.45 18.68 -19.45
N GLN A 320 -5.73 19.28 -18.50
CA GLN A 320 -4.50 20.05 -18.69
C GLN A 320 -3.43 19.40 -17.81
N PRO A 321 -2.32 18.91 -18.37
CA PRO A 321 -1.24 18.33 -17.59
C PRO A 321 -0.62 19.37 -16.64
N GLU A 322 -0.46 19.00 -15.39
CA GLU A 322 0.06 19.89 -14.33
C GLU A 322 1.17 19.19 -13.55
N ILE A 323 2.10 19.96 -13.00
CA ILE A 323 3.15 19.43 -12.12
C ILE A 323 2.54 19.13 -10.75
N VAL A 324 2.83 17.96 -10.20
CA VAL A 324 2.30 17.52 -8.90
C VAL A 324 2.74 18.50 -7.80
N GLU A 325 1.77 18.97 -6.98
CA GLU A 325 1.98 20.02 -5.97
C GLU A 325 3.13 19.72 -4.99
N GLU A 326 3.35 18.44 -4.66
CA GLU A 326 4.43 17.99 -3.76
C GLU A 326 5.83 18.26 -4.33
N TYR A 327 5.97 18.29 -5.66
CA TYR A 327 7.26 18.45 -6.35
C TYR A 327 7.48 19.87 -6.89
N LEU A 328 6.45 20.70 -6.99
CA LEU A 328 6.55 22.11 -7.39
C LEU A 328 7.71 22.87 -6.72
N PRO A 329 7.87 22.90 -5.39
CA PRO A 329 8.93 23.70 -4.76
C PRO A 329 10.34 23.21 -5.11
N ASN A 330 10.50 21.90 -5.32
CA ASN A 330 11.80 21.31 -5.65
C ASN A 330 12.13 21.48 -7.14
N VAL A 331 11.14 21.40 -8.03
CA VAL A 331 11.28 21.66 -9.47
C VAL A 331 11.57 23.14 -9.72
N GLU A 332 10.91 24.05 -8.99
CA GLU A 332 11.22 25.49 -9.02
C GLU A 332 12.65 25.76 -8.55
N THR A 333 13.08 25.14 -7.46
CA THR A 333 14.45 25.27 -6.94
C THR A 333 15.46 24.76 -7.97
N MET A 334 15.21 23.61 -8.59
CA MET A 334 16.04 23.02 -9.64
C MET A 334 16.15 23.92 -10.87
N LEU A 335 15.03 24.44 -11.39
CA LEU A 335 15.03 25.35 -12.53
C LEU A 335 15.72 26.68 -12.21
N ASN A 336 15.60 27.16 -10.97
CA ASN A 336 16.32 28.35 -10.51
C ASN A 336 17.83 28.12 -10.34
N GLU A 337 18.26 26.92 -9.95
CA GLU A 337 19.67 26.51 -9.90
C GLU A 337 20.26 26.39 -11.32
N LEU A 338 19.53 25.78 -12.25
CA LEU A 338 19.90 25.71 -13.68
C LEU A 338 19.91 27.10 -14.35
N GLY A 339 18.98 27.97 -13.96
CA GLY A 339 18.90 29.37 -14.40
C GLY A 339 19.91 30.30 -13.72
N ARG A 340 20.62 29.85 -12.69
CA ARG A 340 21.72 30.59 -12.05
C ARG A 340 23.09 30.32 -12.67
N GLU A 341 23.21 29.32 -13.54
CA GLU A 341 24.42 29.09 -14.35
C GLU A 341 24.36 29.71 -15.76
N VAL A 342 23.28 30.41 -16.12
CA VAL A 342 23.21 31.23 -17.34
C VAL A 342 23.08 32.72 -17.02
N LYS A 343 24.07 33.26 -16.30
CA LYS A 343 24.42 34.70 -16.31
C LYS A 343 25.91 34.89 -16.00
N LEU A 344 26.75 34.67 -17.00
CA LEU A 344 28.12 35.16 -17.22
C LEU A 344 28.42 34.77 -18.69
N ASP A 345 27.87 35.46 -19.68
CA ASP A 345 28.48 36.67 -20.22
C ASP A 345 27.42 37.53 -20.90
N ASP A 346 27.19 38.71 -20.36
CA ASP A 346 26.62 39.82 -21.12
C ASP A 346 27.34 41.09 -20.64
N ASP A 347 28.67 41.12 -20.84
CA ASP A 347 29.44 42.36 -20.77
C ASP A 347 30.80 42.28 -21.51
N TYR A 348 30.77 42.15 -22.84
CA TYR A 348 31.77 42.65 -23.80
C TYR A 348 31.07 42.73 -25.17
N HIS A 349 30.39 43.81 -25.54
CA HIS A 349 31.02 45.05 -25.97
C HIS A 349 30.07 46.25 -25.81
N THR A 350 30.39 47.11 -24.83
CA THR A 350 30.11 48.54 -24.95
C THR A 350 30.73 49.13 -26.22
N LYS A 351 29.93 50.00 -26.84
CA LYS A 351 30.34 51.31 -27.38
C LYS A 351 30.97 51.41 -28.78
N THR A 352 30.17 52.07 -29.63
CA THR A 352 30.56 53.21 -30.47
C THR A 352 31.19 52.88 -31.83
N HIS A 353 30.49 53.20 -32.92
CA HIS A 353 30.83 54.35 -33.76
C HIS A 353 29.84 54.49 -34.93
N ILE A 354 29.15 55.65 -34.92
CA ILE A 354 28.68 56.46 -36.07
C ILE A 354 27.56 55.88 -36.94
#